data_AF-A0A0G4N0Z0-F1
#
_entry.id   AF-A0A0G4N0Z0-F1
#
_cell.length_a   1.000
_cell.length_b   1.000
_cell.length_c   1.000
_cell.angle_alpha   90.00
_cell.angle_beta   90.00
_cell.angle_gamma   90.00
#
_symmetry.space_group_name_H-M   'P 1'
#
loop_
_entity.id
_entity.type
_entity.pdbx_description
1 polymer ?
#
loop_
_entity_poly.entity_id
_entity_poly.type
_entity_poly.pdbx_seq_one_letter_code
_entity_poly.pdbx_strand_id
1 'polypeptide(L)'
;VRAACDDALAHYKAQGYAVLDTALPHLRAAQLVHSLLCIAEMHADVSARLPEYRSVINAPNRLLLSIASQTPAADYLGAGRLR
;
A
#
# COMPACT_ATOMS: atom_id res chain seq x y z
N VAL A 1 6.15 6.84 18.43
CA VAL A 1 6.78 6.71 17.09
C VAL A 1 7.60 7.95 16.76
N ARG A 2 7.01 9.14 16.59
CA ARG A 2 7.76 10.39 16.27
C ARG A 2 8.99 10.62 17.16
N ALA A 3 8.81 10.67 18.48
CA ALA A 3 9.92 10.90 19.42
C ALA A 3 11.08 9.89 19.23
N ALA A 4 10.77 8.60 19.05
CA ALA A 4 11.78 7.58 18.81
C ALA A 4 12.50 7.76 17.47
N CYS A 5 11.82 8.24 16.43
CA CYS A 5 12.45 8.60 15.15
C CYS A 5 13.35 9.84 15.30
N ASP A 6 12.92 10.83 16.07
CA ASP A 6 13.69 12.05 16.32
C ASP A 6 14.98 11.75 17.11
N ASP A 7 14.90 10.89 18.12
CA ASP A 7 16.06 10.40 18.88
C ASP A 7 17.05 9.65 17.98
N ALA A 8 16.55 8.81 17.07
CA ALA A 8 17.39 8.10 16.10
C ALA A 8 18.10 9.08 15.15
N LEU A 9 17.38 10.09 14.64
CA LEU A 9 17.98 11.12 13.79
C LEU A 9 19.08 11.90 14.54
N ALA A 10 18.87 12.22 15.82
CA ALA A 10 19.87 12.88 16.66
C ALA A 10 21.12 12.01 16.85
N HIS A 11 20.96 10.70 17.07
CA HIS A 11 22.05 9.75 17.20
C HIS A 11 22.92 9.67 15.93
N TYR A 12 22.31 9.63 14.74
CA TYR A 12 23.06 9.63 13.48
C TYR A 12 23.70 10.98 13.18
N LYS A 13 23.02 12.09 13.50
CA LYS A 13 23.61 13.43 13.36
C LYS A 13 24.89 13.58 14.20
N ALA A 14 24.92 13.03 15.42
CA ALA A 14 26.10 13.03 16.29
C ALA A 14 27.29 12.23 15.71
N GLN A 15 27.03 11.27 14.82
CA GLN A 15 28.05 10.49 14.10
C GLN A 15 28.53 11.16 12.81
N GLY A 16 28.04 12.36 12.51
CA GLY A 16 28.44 13.13 11.32
C GLY A 16 27.53 12.95 10.10
N TYR A 17 26.38 12.28 10.23
CA TYR A 17 25.40 12.21 9.15
C TYR A 17 24.65 13.54 8.99
N ALA A 18 24.38 13.93 7.73
CA ALA A 18 23.52 15.06 7.42
C ALA A 18 22.05 14.65 7.39
N VAL A 19 21.20 15.44 8.05
CA VAL A 19 19.73 15.31 7.92
C VAL A 19 19.29 16.26 6.81
N LEU A 20 18.72 15.70 5.74
CA LEU A 20 18.19 16.46 4.62
C LEU A 20 16.67 16.56 4.77
N ASP A 21 16.16 17.78 4.77
CA ASP A 21 14.73 18.02 4.69
C ASP A 21 14.25 17.75 3.26
N THR A 22 13.21 16.91 3.13
CA THR A 22 12.69 16.50 1.83
C THR A 22 11.19 16.32 1.89
N ALA A 23 10.52 16.67 0.79
CA ALA A 23 9.10 16.46 0.62
C ALA A 23 8.85 15.21 -0.23
N LEU A 24 7.82 14.44 0.11
CA LEU A 24 7.31 13.37 -0.72
C LEU A 24 6.20 13.91 -1.63
N PRO A 25 6.48 14.22 -2.91
CA PRO A 25 5.45 14.69 -3.82
C PRO A 25 4.41 13.60 -4.02
N HIS A 26 3.15 14.01 -4.20
CA HIS A 26 2.03 13.10 -4.47
C HIS A 26 1.81 11.99 -3.42
N LEU A 27 2.23 12.18 -2.16
CA LEU A 27 2.10 11.17 -1.08
C LEU A 27 0.71 10.54 -1.02
N ARG A 28 -0.34 11.36 -1.11
CA ARG A 28 -1.72 10.86 -1.08
C ARG A 28 -2.04 9.96 -2.28
N ALA A 29 -1.62 10.34 -3.47
CA ALA A 29 -1.84 9.56 -4.67
C ALA A 29 -1.05 8.24 -4.61
N ALA A 30 0.20 8.27 -4.16
CA ALA A 30 1.03 7.08 -3.98
C ALA A 30 0.40 6.08 -2.99
N GLN A 31 -0.14 6.56 -1.86
CA GLN A 31 -0.84 5.70 -0.89
C GLN A 31 -2.09 5.04 -1.46
N LEU A 32 -2.87 5.78 -2.26
CA LEU A 32 -4.06 5.26 -2.92
C LEU A 32 -3.70 4.20 -3.98
N VAL A 33 -2.73 4.51 -4.83
CA VAL A 33 -2.22 3.61 -5.87
C VAL A 33 -1.66 2.34 -5.27
N HIS A 34 -0.85 2.45 -4.21
CA HIS A 34 -0.33 1.29 -3.49
C HIS A 34 -1.46 0.37 -3.00
N SER A 35 -2.46 0.95 -2.33
CA SER A 35 -3.58 0.19 -1.79
C SER A 35 -4.38 -0.49 -2.91
N LEU A 36 -4.69 0.23 -3.99
CA LEU A 36 -5.44 -0.27 -5.14
C LEU A 36 -4.71 -1.44 -5.82
N LEU A 37 -3.41 -1.28 -6.11
CA LEU A 37 -2.63 -2.32 -6.77
C LEU A 37 -2.55 -3.58 -5.89
N CYS A 38 -2.20 -3.42 -4.60
CA CYS A 38 -2.08 -4.56 -3.69
C CYS A 38 -3.38 -5.37 -3.58
N ILE A 39 -4.54 -4.71 -3.46
CA ILE A 39 -5.81 -5.43 -3.32
C ILE A 39 -6.27 -6.05 -4.64
N ALA A 40 -6.04 -5.38 -5.78
CA ALA A 40 -6.38 -5.91 -7.09
C ALA A 40 -5.55 -7.16 -7.43
N GLU A 41 -4.24 -7.12 -7.17
CA GLU A 41 -3.34 -8.26 -7.34
C GLU A 41 -3.70 -9.42 -6.41
N MET A 42 -4.01 -9.11 -5.14
CA MET A 42 -4.45 -10.12 -4.16
C MET A 42 -5.76 -10.80 -4.60
N HIS A 43 -6.74 -10.02 -5.09
CA HIS A 43 -7.99 -10.58 -5.59
C HIS A 43 -7.77 -11.47 -6.82
N ALA A 44 -6.89 -11.06 -7.73
CA ALA A 44 -6.55 -11.86 -8.91
C ALA A 44 -5.90 -13.20 -8.50
N ASP A 45 -4.90 -13.18 -7.61
CA ASP A 45 -4.21 -14.40 -7.16
C ASP A 45 -5.17 -15.35 -6.42
N VAL A 46 -5.93 -14.84 -5.45
CA VAL A 46 -6.82 -15.70 -4.65
C VAL A 46 -7.96 -16.28 -5.49
N SER A 47 -8.52 -15.51 -6.43
CA SER A 47 -9.60 -16.00 -7.30
C SER A 47 -9.11 -17.07 -8.27
N ALA A 48 -7.84 -16.99 -8.71
CA ALA A 48 -7.23 -17.99 -9.57
C ALA A 48 -6.91 -19.30 -8.81
N ARG A 49 -6.51 -19.20 -7.54
CA ARG A 49 -6.06 -20.34 -6.72
C ARG A 49 -7.16 -21.01 -5.91
N LEU A 50 -8.16 -20.25 -5.48
CA LEU A 50 -9.24 -20.70 -4.60
C LEU A 50 -10.55 -19.98 -4.97
N PRO A 51 -11.31 -20.44 -5.97
CA PRO A 51 -12.55 -19.78 -6.42
C PRO A 51 -13.59 -19.54 -5.29
N GLU A 52 -13.62 -20.41 -4.29
CA GLU A 52 -14.51 -20.37 -3.12
C GLU A 52 -13.97 -19.54 -1.94
N TYR A 53 -12.91 -18.74 -2.15
CA TYR A 53 -12.21 -17.98 -1.09
C TYR A 53 -13.15 -17.17 -0.20
N ARG A 54 -14.28 -16.70 -0.75
CA ARG A 54 -15.31 -15.95 -0.03
C ARG A 54 -15.99 -16.71 1.09
N SER A 55 -15.86 -18.03 1.19
CA SER A 55 -16.36 -18.81 2.33
C SER A 55 -15.29 -19.04 3.41
N VAL A 56 -14.01 -18.93 3.06
CA VAL A 56 -12.87 -19.33 3.90
C VAL A 56 -12.27 -18.15 4.68
N ILE A 57 -12.28 -16.95 4.10
CA ILE A 57 -11.67 -15.77 4.73
C ILE A 57 -12.56 -15.16 5.83
N ASN A 58 -11.96 -14.36 6.71
CA ASN A 58 -12.69 -13.61 7.72
C ASN A 58 -13.51 -12.45 7.11
N ALA A 59 -14.43 -11.87 7.89
CA ALA A 59 -15.32 -10.82 7.39
C ALA A 59 -14.60 -9.55 6.89
N PRO A 60 -13.57 -9.02 7.56
CA PRO A 60 -12.81 -7.86 7.05
C PRO A 60 -12.17 -8.11 5.69
N ASN A 61 -11.52 -9.25 5.50
CA ASN A 61 -10.89 -9.59 4.22
C ASN A 61 -11.95 -9.79 3.12
N ARG A 62 -13.12 -10.31 3.48
CA ARG A 62 -14.25 -10.45 2.54
C ARG A 62 -14.73 -9.08 2.05
N LEU A 63 -14.85 -8.11 2.97
CA LEU A 63 -15.18 -6.73 2.61
C LEU A 63 -14.10 -6.11 1.72
N LEU A 64 -12.83 -6.24 2.10
CA LEU A 64 -11.70 -5.70 1.33
C LEU A 64 -11.66 -6.27 -0.10
N LEU A 65 -11.76 -7.58 -0.25
CA LEU A 65 -11.75 -8.23 -1.57
C LEU A 65 -13.02 -7.97 -2.38
N SER A 66 -14.15 -7.65 -1.74
CA SER A 66 -15.35 -7.20 -2.46
C SER A 66 -15.14 -5.86 -3.16
N ILE A 67 -14.33 -4.96 -2.57
CA ILE A 67 -13.93 -3.70 -3.20
C ILE A 67 -12.97 -3.99 -4.35
N ALA A 68 -11.96 -4.84 -4.13
CA ALA A 68 -11.01 -5.22 -5.16
C ALA A 68 -11.68 -5.88 -6.39
N SER A 69 -12.75 -6.65 -6.18
CA SER A 69 -13.51 -7.29 -7.26
C SER A 69 -14.23 -6.30 -8.18
N GLN A 70 -14.31 -5.02 -7.78
CA GLN A 70 -14.93 -3.94 -8.55
C GLN A 70 -13.89 -3.00 -9.19
N THR A 71 -12.59 -3.26 -9.04
CA THR A 71 -11.54 -2.42 -9.62
C THR A 71 -11.53 -2.52 -11.15
N PRO A 72 -11.80 -1.42 -11.89
CA PRO A 72 -11.73 -1.43 -13.35
C PRO A 72 -10.30 -1.65 -13.84
N ALA A 73 -10.15 -2.35 -14.98
CA ALA A 73 -8.84 -2.55 -15.61
C ALA A 73 -8.14 -1.23 -15.96
N ALA A 74 -8.90 -0.20 -16.37
CA ALA A 74 -8.37 1.13 -16.66
C ALA A 74 -7.74 1.78 -15.42
N ASP A 75 -8.39 1.66 -14.26
CA ASP A 75 -7.89 2.21 -12.99
C ASP A 75 -6.65 1.46 -12.52
N TYR A 76 -6.64 0.12 -12.66
CA TYR A 76 -5.46 -0.70 -12.38
C TYR A 76 -4.25 -0.30 -13.25
N LEU A 77 -4.46 -0.17 -14.57
CA LEU A 77 -3.41 0.24 -15.50
C LEU A 77 -2.95 1.68 -15.25
N GLY A 78 -3.87 2.58 -14.93
CA GLY A 78 -3.57 3.97 -14.58
C GLY A 78 -2.75 4.08 -13.29
N ALA A 79 -3.15 3.33 -12.27
CA ALA A 79 -2.41 3.22 -11.01
C ALA A 79 -0.99 2.66 -11.23
N GLY A 80 -0.85 1.66 -12.11
CA GLY A 80 0.45 1.11 -12.49
C GLY A 80 1.41 2.09 -13.15
N ARG A 81 0.92 3.22 -13.70
CA ARG A 81 1.77 4.29 -14.27
C ARG A 81 2.26 5.30 -13.23
N LEU A 82 1.61 5.36 -12.07
CA LEU A 82 1.97 6.24 -10.94
C LEU A 82 2.84 5.51 -9.90
N ARG A 83 3.07 4.22 -10.09
CA ARG A 83 3.98 3.39 -9.30
C ARG A 83 5.43 3.68 -9.69
#